data_AF-A0A2W2GCD0-F1
#
_entry.id   AF-A0A2W2GCD0-F1
#
_cell.length_a   1.000
_cell.length_b   1.000
_cell.length_c   1.000
_cell.angle_alpha   90.00
_cell.angle_beta   90.00
_cell.angle_gamma   90.00
#
_symmetry.space_group_name_H-M   'P 1'
#
loop_
_entity.id
_entity.type
_entity.pdbx_description
1 polymer ?
#
loop_
_entity_poly.entity_id
_entity_poly.type
_entity_poly.pdbx_seq_one_letter_code
_entity_poly.pdbx_strand_id
1 'polypeptide(L)'
;MDLVPDDPQANPTAWRIALDACAGMLSMNTSKGLRPLYELPHFQGSFSISREGVLAGFRLRLPLPSEARLVQAGTAAELSWESMSLDADGPVNSLGGRARLLLGRRETFTDVSALCAKIPAERPYIKIVLETVFSPVSLHWPTDGWQRLRPVTLTLFSEIRPAEVGTQEPPA
;
A
#
# COMPACT_ATOMS: atom_id res chain seq x y z
N MET A 1 -14.36 11.62 -46.38
CA MET A 1 -14.68 11.90 -44.97
C MET A 1 -14.13 10.71 -44.22
N ASP A 2 -12.83 10.78 -43.96
CA ASP A 2 -12.05 9.65 -43.45
C ASP A 2 -12.20 9.55 -41.94
N LEU A 3 -12.43 8.32 -41.50
CA LEU A 3 -12.44 7.88 -40.11
C LEU A 3 -11.08 8.25 -39.51
N VAL A 4 -11.05 9.25 -38.63
CA VAL A 4 -9.91 9.51 -37.76
C VAL A 4 -9.81 8.29 -36.84
N PRO A 5 -8.70 7.51 -36.87
CA PRO A 5 -8.60 6.35 -36.03
C PRO A 5 -8.49 6.78 -34.57
N ASP A 6 -9.37 6.19 -33.77
CA ASP A 6 -9.28 6.01 -32.33
C ASP A 6 -7.87 5.53 -31.97
N ASP A 7 -7.08 6.35 -31.29
CA ASP A 7 -6.09 5.85 -30.34
C ASP A 7 -5.66 6.91 -29.31
N PRO A 8 -6.36 7.03 -28.16
CA PRO A 8 -5.79 7.66 -26.97
C PRO A 8 -4.91 6.67 -26.17
N GLN A 9 -4.63 5.46 -26.68
CA GLN A 9 -4.02 4.38 -25.90
C GLN A 9 -2.56 4.10 -26.27
N ALA A 10 -1.84 5.13 -26.73
CA ALA A 10 -0.38 5.14 -26.83
C ALA A 10 0.23 6.26 -25.96
N ASN A 11 0.51 5.87 -24.71
CA ASN A 11 1.60 6.34 -23.85
C ASN A 11 1.38 7.56 -22.91
N PRO A 12 0.94 7.33 -21.66
CA PRO A 12 1.31 8.14 -20.53
C PRO A 12 2.40 7.43 -19.75
N THR A 13 3.49 8.12 -19.45
CA THR A 13 4.52 7.82 -18.45
C THR A 13 3.98 6.95 -17.31
N ALA A 14 3.99 5.62 -17.43
CA ALA A 14 3.24 4.76 -16.53
C ALA A 14 3.98 4.71 -15.20
N TRP A 15 3.54 5.45 -14.21
CA TRP A 15 4.17 5.43 -12.89
C TRP A 15 3.97 4.04 -12.26
N ARG A 16 5.05 3.41 -11.81
CA ARG A 16 5.05 2.06 -11.22
C ARG A 16 5.64 2.08 -9.82
N ILE A 17 5.11 1.20 -8.98
CA ILE A 17 5.69 0.90 -7.67
C ILE A 17 7.08 0.31 -7.91
N ALA A 18 8.10 0.96 -7.35
CA ALA A 18 9.46 0.46 -7.35
C ALA A 18 9.57 -0.66 -6.31
N LEU A 19 9.48 -1.91 -6.75
CA LEU A 19 9.45 -3.08 -5.86
C LEU A 19 10.74 -3.26 -5.04
N ASP A 20 11.85 -2.70 -5.52
CA ASP A 20 13.15 -2.60 -4.85
C ASP A 20 13.19 -1.53 -3.74
N ALA A 21 12.23 -0.60 -3.75
CA ALA A 21 12.11 0.51 -2.81
C ALA A 21 10.71 0.57 -2.17
N CYS A 22 10.20 -0.61 -1.80
CA CYS A 22 8.94 -0.77 -1.11
C CYS A 22 9.10 -1.71 0.08
N ALA A 23 8.42 -1.41 1.19
CA ALA A 23 8.43 -2.26 2.38
C ALA A 23 7.20 -1.98 3.23
N GLY A 24 6.64 -3.01 3.83
CA GLY A 24 5.62 -2.90 4.87
C GLY A 24 6.07 -3.55 6.17
N MET A 25 5.42 -3.17 7.26
CA MET A 25 5.67 -3.69 8.60
C MET A 25 4.35 -3.78 9.36
N LEU A 26 4.12 -4.93 9.99
CA LEU A 26 3.11 -5.08 11.03
C LEU A 26 3.81 -5.04 12.39
N SER A 27 3.39 -4.14 13.26
CA SER A 27 3.93 -4.00 14.61
C SER A 27 2.81 -4.03 15.65
N MET A 28 3.06 -4.68 16.79
CA MET A 28 2.16 -4.67 17.93
C MET A 28 2.43 -3.48 18.82
N ASN A 29 1.38 -2.79 19.23
CA ASN A 29 1.49 -1.73 20.22
C ASN A 29 1.57 -2.31 21.64
N THR A 30 2.72 -2.19 22.29
CA THR A 30 2.97 -2.68 23.65
C THR A 30 3.22 -1.50 24.59
N SER A 31 3.15 -1.74 25.91
CA SER A 31 3.51 -0.72 26.90
C SER A 31 4.97 -0.24 26.81
N LYS A 32 5.84 -0.98 26.10
CA LYS A 32 7.24 -0.63 25.83
C LYS A 32 7.44 -0.01 24.45
N GLY A 33 6.36 0.26 23.70
CA GLY A 33 6.40 0.77 22.33
C GLY A 33 6.01 -0.27 21.28
N LEU A 34 6.26 0.07 20.01
CA LEU A 34 5.98 -0.79 18.86
C LEU A 34 6.96 -1.96 18.81
N ARG A 35 6.42 -3.18 18.81
CA ARG A 35 7.19 -4.42 18.64
C ARG A 35 6.90 -5.00 17.25
N PRO A 36 7.91 -5.20 16.39
CA PRO A 36 7.71 -5.84 15.09
C PRO A 36 7.07 -7.24 15.21
N LEU A 37 6.11 -7.52 14.33
CA LEU A 37 5.49 -8.84 14.17
C LEU A 37 5.91 -9.50 12.87
N TYR A 38 5.69 -8.79 11.75
CA TYR A 38 6.00 -9.30 10.41
C TYR A 38 6.53 -8.18 9.54
N GLU A 39 7.64 -8.46 8.86
CA GLU A 39 8.08 -7.67 7.72
C GLU A 39 7.29 -8.11 6.49
N LEU A 40 6.89 -7.14 5.68
CA LEU A 40 6.16 -7.34 4.43
C LEU A 40 7.06 -6.79 3.31
N PRO A 41 8.06 -7.55 2.86
CA PRO A 41 9.11 -7.04 1.97
C PRO A 41 8.56 -6.64 0.59
N HIS A 42 7.41 -7.18 0.21
CA HIS A 42 6.76 -6.87 -1.05
C HIS A 42 5.25 -6.73 -0.86
N PHE A 43 4.64 -5.93 -1.70
CA PHE A 43 3.20 -5.84 -1.85
C PHE A 43 2.83 -5.59 -3.30
N GLN A 44 1.59 -5.90 -3.65
CA GLN A 44 1.05 -5.68 -4.98
C GLN A 44 -0.10 -4.68 -4.89
N GLY A 45 -0.37 -3.98 -5.99
CA GLY A 45 -1.53 -3.11 -6.07
C GLY A 45 -1.26 -1.83 -6.84
N SER A 46 -2.01 -0.80 -6.50
CA SER A 46 -1.99 0.48 -7.20
C SER A 46 -2.21 1.64 -6.24
N PHE A 47 -1.57 2.75 -6.55
CA PHE A 47 -1.88 4.07 -6.01
C PHE A 47 -2.55 4.90 -7.09
N SER A 48 -3.60 5.63 -6.71
CA SER A 48 -4.23 6.64 -7.54
C SER A 48 -3.67 8.00 -7.13
N ILE A 49 -3.03 8.69 -8.06
CA ILE A 49 -2.37 9.98 -7.84
C ILE A 49 -3.10 11.04 -8.64
N SER A 50 -3.41 12.18 -8.01
CA SER A 50 -4.05 13.32 -8.68
C SER A 50 -3.09 14.00 -9.66
N ARG A 51 -3.59 14.92 -10.50
CA ARG A 51 -2.73 15.67 -11.45
C ARG A 51 -1.68 16.53 -10.73
N GLU A 52 -2.00 17.00 -9.55
CA GLU A 52 -1.15 17.77 -8.65
C GLU A 52 -0.10 16.88 -7.96
N GLY A 53 -0.23 15.56 -8.13
CA GLY A 53 0.64 14.51 -7.59
C GLY A 53 0.43 14.23 -6.12
N VAL A 54 -0.81 14.42 -5.66
CA VAL A 54 -1.27 14.08 -4.33
C VAL A 54 -1.89 12.67 -4.36
N LEU A 55 -1.74 11.90 -3.29
CA LEU A 55 -2.39 10.60 -3.16
C LEU A 55 -3.92 10.78 -3.08
N ALA A 56 -4.65 10.22 -4.04
CA ALA A 56 -6.11 10.23 -4.07
C ALA A 56 -6.73 8.90 -3.61
N GLY A 57 -5.96 7.82 -3.63
CA GLY A 57 -6.41 6.51 -3.18
C GLY A 57 -5.38 5.41 -3.36
N PHE A 58 -5.63 4.25 -2.76
CA PHE A 58 -4.81 3.06 -2.92
C PHE A 58 -5.64 1.78 -2.79
N ARG A 59 -5.15 0.72 -3.44
CA ARG A 59 -5.63 -0.65 -3.23
C ARG A 59 -4.42 -1.57 -3.27
N LEU A 60 -4.10 -2.16 -2.12
CA LEU A 60 -2.89 -2.93 -1.88
C LEU A 60 -3.23 -4.33 -1.38
N ARG A 61 -2.37 -5.27 -1.75
CA ARG A 61 -2.38 -6.68 -1.35
C ARG A 61 -1.03 -7.00 -0.71
N LEU A 62 -1.08 -7.43 0.54
CA LEU A 62 0.07 -7.64 1.41
C LEU A 62 0.14 -9.13 1.72
N PRO A 63 1.00 -9.89 1.02
CA PRO A 63 1.24 -11.29 1.35
C PRO A 63 1.78 -11.39 2.78
N LEU A 64 1.15 -12.24 3.59
CA LEU A 64 1.60 -12.48 4.95
C LEU A 64 2.55 -13.68 4.98
N PRO A 65 3.59 -13.66 5.83
CA PRO A 65 4.48 -14.81 5.97
C PRO A 65 3.70 -16.08 6.34
N SER A 66 4.12 -17.24 5.81
CA SER A 66 3.50 -18.54 6.11
C SER A 66 3.50 -18.87 7.61
N GLU A 67 4.45 -18.31 8.34
CA GLU A 67 4.61 -18.40 9.79
C GLU A 67 3.50 -17.71 10.57
N ALA A 68 2.71 -16.85 9.91
CA ALA A 68 1.61 -16.14 10.54
C ALA A 68 0.48 -17.04 11.05
N ARG A 69 0.58 -18.38 10.92
CA ARG A 69 -0.37 -19.42 11.40
C ARG A 69 -1.84 -19.05 11.14
N LEU A 70 -2.08 -18.34 10.05
CA LEU A 70 -3.39 -17.98 9.54
C LEU A 70 -3.95 -19.21 8.82
N VAL A 71 -4.68 -20.03 9.57
CA VAL A 71 -5.27 -21.28 9.08
C VAL A 71 -6.35 -20.96 8.05
N GLN A 72 -6.01 -21.02 6.77
CA GLN A 72 -6.93 -21.45 5.71
C GLN A 72 -6.17 -22.38 4.75
N ALA A 73 -6.77 -23.54 4.49
CA ALA A 73 -6.21 -24.64 3.73
C ALA A 73 -5.42 -24.20 2.48
N GLY A 74 -4.09 -24.35 2.52
CA GLY A 74 -3.25 -24.43 1.32
C GLY A 74 -2.88 -23.13 0.59
N THR A 75 -3.35 -21.95 1.01
CA THR A 75 -2.99 -20.66 0.39
C THR A 75 -2.35 -19.71 1.40
N ALA A 76 -1.27 -19.04 0.99
CA ALA A 76 -0.66 -17.97 1.78
C ALA A 76 -1.71 -16.89 2.10
N ALA A 77 -1.81 -16.52 3.38
CA ALA A 77 -2.77 -15.51 3.79
C ALA A 77 -2.38 -14.14 3.21
N GLU A 78 -3.35 -13.42 2.66
CA GLU A 78 -3.15 -12.09 2.07
C GLU A 78 -4.02 -11.08 2.81
N LEU A 79 -3.41 -9.97 3.24
CA LEU A 79 -4.12 -8.83 3.80
C LEU A 79 -4.34 -7.80 2.69
N SER A 80 -5.60 -7.53 2.35
CA SER A 80 -5.97 -6.45 1.44
C SER A 80 -6.19 -5.16 2.22
N TRP A 81 -5.69 -4.05 1.69
CA TRP A 81 -5.81 -2.72 2.28
C TRP A 81 -6.21 -1.70 1.21
N GLU A 82 -7.35 -1.05 1.39
CA GLU A 82 -7.96 -0.17 0.39
C GLU A 82 -8.44 1.14 1.02
N SER A 83 -8.10 2.27 0.40
CA SER A 83 -8.64 3.57 0.81
C SER A 83 -10.12 3.67 0.43
N MET A 84 -10.94 4.19 1.35
CA MET A 84 -12.34 4.55 1.11
C MET A 84 -12.49 6.05 0.88
N SER A 85 -11.77 6.85 1.66
CA SER A 85 -11.66 8.30 1.52
C SER A 85 -10.28 8.73 1.98
N LEU A 86 -9.70 9.72 1.28
CA LEU A 86 -8.47 10.39 1.67
C LEU A 86 -8.66 11.87 1.41
N ASP A 87 -8.41 12.67 2.44
CA ASP A 87 -8.50 14.11 2.40
C ASP A 87 -7.21 14.70 2.95
N ALA A 88 -6.93 15.96 2.62
CA ALA A 88 -5.80 16.67 3.20
C ALA A 88 -5.99 16.77 4.73
N ASP A 89 -4.98 16.34 5.49
CA ASP A 89 -5.04 16.30 6.95
C ASP A 89 -3.75 16.89 7.54
N GLY A 90 -3.84 18.15 7.97
CA GLY A 90 -2.75 18.85 8.63
C GLY A 90 -1.69 19.43 7.67
N PRO A 91 -0.38 19.20 7.90
CA PRO A 91 0.69 19.87 7.18
C PRO A 91 0.78 19.44 5.70
N VAL A 92 1.55 20.20 4.91
CA VAL A 92 1.74 19.95 3.47
C VAL A 92 2.16 18.49 3.25
N ASN A 93 1.49 17.82 2.31
CA ASN A 93 1.69 16.41 1.92
C ASN A 93 1.14 15.34 2.88
N SER A 94 0.50 15.74 3.97
CA SER A 94 -0.21 14.83 4.87
C SER A 94 -1.66 14.65 4.45
N LEU A 95 -2.11 13.39 4.44
CA LEU A 95 -3.49 13.02 4.21
C LEU A 95 -3.99 12.12 5.32
N GLY A 96 -5.28 12.20 5.58
CA GLY A 96 -5.99 11.40 6.55
C GLY A 96 -7.30 10.91 5.95
N GLY A 97 -7.81 9.79 6.44
CA GLY A 97 -9.10 9.30 5.98
C GLY A 97 -9.42 7.92 6.50
N ARG A 98 -10.22 7.19 5.72
CA ARG A 98 -10.72 5.86 6.09
C ARG A 98 -10.22 4.83 5.11
N ALA A 99 -9.85 3.66 5.63
CA ALA A 99 -9.47 2.51 4.84
C ALA A 99 -10.21 1.25 5.30
N ARG A 100 -10.38 0.33 4.37
CA ARG A 100 -10.86 -1.02 4.60
C ARG A 100 -9.68 -1.97 4.64
N LEU A 101 -9.61 -2.79 5.68
CA LEU A 101 -8.71 -3.93 5.80
C LEU A 101 -9.52 -5.21 5.65
N LEU A 102 -9.04 -6.14 4.83
CA LEU A 102 -9.68 -7.43 4.59
C LEU A 102 -8.65 -8.56 4.69
N LEU A 103 -8.96 -9.56 5.51
CA LEU A 103 -8.19 -10.80 5.67
C LEU A 103 -9.11 -12.00 5.45
N GLY A 104 -8.99 -12.64 4.29
CA GLY A 104 -9.91 -13.68 3.85
C GLY A 104 -11.36 -13.15 3.78
N ARG A 105 -12.23 -13.64 4.66
CA ARG A 105 -13.65 -13.22 4.75
C ARG A 105 -13.93 -12.19 5.84
N ARG A 106 -12.89 -11.72 6.55
CA ARG A 106 -13.03 -10.79 7.69
C ARG A 106 -12.57 -9.41 7.28
N GLU A 107 -13.36 -8.41 7.62
CA GLU A 107 -13.04 -7.02 7.32
C GLU A 107 -13.15 -6.12 8.55
N THR A 108 -12.44 -5.00 8.50
CA THR A 108 -12.59 -3.89 9.43
C THR A 108 -12.32 -2.57 8.73
N PHE A 109 -12.79 -1.48 9.32
CA PHE A 109 -12.60 -0.13 8.81
C PHE A 109 -11.82 0.69 9.82
N THR A 110 -10.74 1.31 9.35
CA THR A 110 -9.76 1.98 10.20
C THR A 110 -9.43 3.34 9.64
N ASP A 111 -8.96 4.22 10.51
CA ASP A 111 -8.38 5.47 10.07
C ASP A 111 -7.01 5.18 9.45
N VAL A 112 -6.70 5.90 8.38
CA VAL A 112 -5.41 5.83 7.69
C VAL A 112 -4.80 7.22 7.66
N SER A 113 -3.52 7.30 7.98
CA SER A 113 -2.70 8.47 7.71
C SER A 113 -1.75 8.17 6.55
N ALA A 114 -1.47 9.18 5.75
CA ALA A 114 -0.59 9.08 4.61
C ALA A 114 0.29 10.31 4.49
N LEU A 115 1.52 10.09 4.04
CA LEU A 115 2.43 11.14 3.58
C LEU A 115 2.75 10.88 2.12
N CYS A 116 2.61 11.89 1.27
CA CYS A 116 2.87 11.77 -0.16
C CYS A 116 3.71 12.95 -0.66
N ALA A 117 4.99 12.72 -0.92
CA ALA A 117 5.92 13.77 -1.33
C ALA A 117 6.51 13.49 -2.71
N LYS A 118 6.51 14.51 -3.57
CA LYS A 118 7.34 14.53 -4.79
C LYS A 118 8.77 14.81 -4.41
N ILE A 119 9.67 13.93 -4.83
CA ILE A 119 11.11 14.10 -4.61
C ILE A 119 11.74 14.57 -5.93
N PRO A 120 12.30 15.80 -5.96
CA PRO A 120 13.07 16.26 -7.10
C PRO A 120 14.39 15.49 -7.13
N ALA A 121 14.65 14.79 -8.23
CA ALA A 121 15.88 14.07 -8.49
C ALA A 121 16.14 14.10 -10.00
N GLU A 122 17.29 13.59 -10.44
CA GLU A 122 17.58 13.38 -11.86
C GLU A 122 16.47 12.55 -12.54
N ARG A 123 15.92 11.57 -11.81
CA ARG A 123 14.70 10.86 -12.13
C ARG A 123 13.66 11.12 -11.03
N PRO A 124 12.71 12.06 -11.23
CA PRO A 124 11.71 12.38 -10.22
C PRO A 124 10.90 11.16 -9.80
N TYR A 125 10.59 11.07 -8.52
CA TYR A 125 9.76 9.99 -7.98
C TYR A 125 8.84 10.50 -6.86
N ILE A 126 7.83 9.71 -6.50
CA ILE A 126 6.92 10.01 -5.41
C ILE A 126 7.21 9.03 -4.27
N LYS A 127 7.40 9.58 -3.07
CA LYS A 127 7.53 8.83 -1.83
C LYS A 127 6.20 8.81 -1.10
N ILE A 128 5.71 7.61 -0.80
CA ILE A 128 4.47 7.39 -0.06
C ILE A 128 4.78 6.66 1.23
N VAL A 129 4.23 7.15 2.34
CA VAL A 129 4.15 6.43 3.61
C VAL A 129 2.68 6.31 3.98
N LEU A 130 2.23 5.11 4.33
CA LEU A 130 0.87 4.87 4.84
C LEU A 130 0.97 4.26 6.22
N GLU A 131 0.03 4.62 7.10
CA GLU A 131 -0.10 4.00 8.42
C GLU A 131 -1.56 3.82 8.82
N THR A 132 -1.88 2.68 9.44
CA THR A 132 -3.17 2.47 10.10
C THR A 132 -3.00 1.62 11.34
N VAL A 133 -3.87 1.84 12.34
CA VAL A 133 -3.94 1.04 13.56
C VAL A 133 -5.25 0.28 13.59
N PHE A 134 -5.19 -1.02 13.88
CA PHE A 134 -6.36 -1.88 13.92
C PHE A 134 -6.34 -2.86 15.08
N SER A 135 -7.52 -3.35 15.47
CA SER A 135 -7.64 -4.43 16.45
C SER A 135 -7.48 -5.79 15.77
N PRO A 136 -6.49 -6.63 16.15
CA PRO A 136 -6.34 -7.95 15.56
C PRO A 136 -7.56 -8.86 15.77
N VAL A 137 -8.39 -8.62 16.80
CA VAL A 137 -9.64 -9.37 17.01
C VAL A 137 -10.61 -9.17 15.84
N SER A 138 -10.72 -7.96 15.28
CA SER A 138 -11.66 -7.68 14.19
C SER A 138 -11.36 -8.50 12.94
N LEU A 139 -10.08 -8.78 12.68
CA LEU A 139 -9.64 -9.61 11.55
C LEU A 139 -9.46 -11.09 11.93
N HIS A 140 -9.79 -11.49 13.16
CA HIS A 140 -9.51 -12.82 13.71
C HIS A 140 -8.04 -13.23 13.52
N TRP A 141 -7.13 -12.27 13.73
CA TRP A 141 -5.72 -12.51 13.56
C TRP A 141 -5.21 -13.52 14.61
N PRO A 142 -4.48 -14.57 14.20
CA PRO A 142 -4.00 -15.63 15.08
C PRO A 142 -2.71 -15.19 15.75
N THR A 143 -2.81 -14.29 16.72
CA THR A 143 -1.78 -14.16 17.75
C THR A 143 -2.14 -15.07 18.91
N ASP A 144 -1.20 -15.66 19.63
CA ASP A 144 -1.55 -16.48 20.80
C ASP A 144 -1.80 -15.60 22.04
N GLY A 145 -2.86 -15.87 22.79
CA GLY A 145 -3.14 -15.24 24.10
C GLY A 145 -3.43 -13.74 24.08
N TRP A 146 -2.94 -13.00 25.09
CA TRP A 146 -3.22 -11.56 25.33
C TRP A 146 -2.72 -10.64 24.20
N GLN A 147 -1.84 -11.15 23.34
CA GLN A 147 -1.37 -10.46 22.14
C GLN A 147 -2.51 -10.19 21.14
N ARG A 148 -3.63 -10.92 21.21
CA ARG A 148 -4.84 -10.65 20.42
C ARG A 148 -5.54 -9.35 20.79
N LEU A 149 -5.31 -8.83 22.00
CA LEU A 149 -6.00 -7.64 22.50
C LEU A 149 -5.22 -6.35 22.28
N ARG A 150 -3.98 -6.45 21.78
CA ARG A 150 -3.13 -5.29 21.53
C ARG A 150 -3.38 -4.76 20.11
N PRO A 151 -3.60 -3.45 19.94
CA PRO A 151 -3.68 -2.86 18.61
C PRO A 151 -2.42 -3.18 17.80
N VAL A 152 -2.62 -3.37 16.50
CA VAL A 152 -1.56 -3.60 15.52
C VAL A 152 -1.47 -2.39 14.62
N THR A 153 -0.27 -1.88 14.44
CA THR A 153 0.06 -0.85 13.45
C THR A 153 0.52 -1.54 12.18
N LEU A 154 -0.08 -1.20 11.06
CA LEU A 154 0.40 -1.48 9.72
C LEU A 154 1.02 -0.21 9.16
N THR A 155 2.31 -0.24 8.88
CA THR A 155 3.04 0.86 8.22
C THR A 155 3.57 0.36 6.89
N LEU A 156 3.49 1.20 5.86
CA LEU A 156 4.01 0.90 4.53
C LEU A 156 4.77 2.10 3.97
N PHE A 157 5.86 1.80 3.28
CA PHE A 157 6.63 2.74 2.48
C PHE A 157 6.67 2.26 1.02
N SER A 158 6.54 3.20 0.10
CA SER A 158 6.65 2.95 -1.34
C SER A 158 7.32 4.13 -2.03
N GLU A 159 8.14 3.81 -3.03
CA GLU A 159 8.46 4.74 -4.10
C GLU A 159 7.63 4.42 -5.35
N ILE A 160 7.16 5.46 -6.02
CA ILE A 160 6.58 5.35 -7.35
C ILE A 160 7.49 6.09 -8.32
N ARG A 161 7.96 5.39 -9.34
CA ARG A 161 8.88 5.90 -10.36
C ARG A 161 8.20 5.88 -11.73
N PRO A 162 8.56 6.77 -12.66
CA PRO A 162 8.20 6.62 -14.07
C PRO A 162 8.59 5.23 -14.58
N ALA A 163 7.73 4.56 -15.35
CA ALA A 163 8.13 3.35 -16.06
C ALA A 163 9.30 3.68 -16.99
N GLU A 164 10.33 2.85 -16.96
CA GLU A 164 11.37 2.91 -17.97
C GLU A 164 10.74 2.57 -19.32
N VAL A 165 10.83 3.50 -20.26
CA VAL A 165 10.48 3.22 -21.66
C VAL A 165 11.51 2.21 -22.13
N GLY A 166 11.09 0.96 -22.31
CA GLY A 166 11.95 -0.08 -22.86
C GLY A 166 12.57 0.45 -24.15
N THR A 167 13.90 0.49 -24.19
CA THR A 167 14.63 0.73 -25.43
C THR A 167 14.29 -0.46 -26.34
N GLN A 168 13.41 -0.26 -27.31
CA GLN A 168 13.27 -1.20 -28.40
C GLN A 168 14.60 -1.19 -29.15
N GLU A 169 15.38 -2.26 -28.98
CA GLU A 169 16.48 -2.58 -29.88
C GLU A 169 15.87 -2.78 -31.28
N PRO A 170 16.33 -2.05 -32.31
CA PRO A 170 15.77 -2.23 -33.65
C PRO A 170 16.11 -3.64 -34.15
N PRO A 171 15.16 -4.34 -34.82
CA PRO A 171 15.48 -5.60 -35.46
C PRO A 171 16.54 -5.36 -36.54
N ALA A 172 17.56 -6.22 -36.54
CA ALA A 172 18.63 -6.27 -37.52
C ALA A 172 18.14 -6.58 -38.94
#